data_AF-A0A316P3M1-F1
#
_entry.id   AF-A0A316P3M1-F1
#
_cell.length_a   1.000
_cell.length_b   1.000
_cell.length_c   1.000
_cell.angle_alpha   90.00
_cell.angle_beta   90.00
_cell.angle_gamma   90.00
#
_symmetry.space_group_name_H-M   'P 1'
#
loop_
_entity.id
_entity.type
_entity.pdbx_description
1 polymer ?
#
loop_
_entity_poly.entity_id
_entity_poly.type
_entity_poly.pdbx_seq_one_letter_code
_entity_poly.pdbx_strand_id
1 'polypeptide(L)' 'MLTVKVRDRGCGIADVQKAMEPLFTTGGSERAGLGFAVMQELMDEVRVTSRVGGGTTVRLRRRLSQKTR' A
#
# COMPACT_ATOMS: atom_id res chain seq x y z
N MET A 1 -1.35 0.94 -19.32
CA MET A 1 -0.97 0.57 -17.93
C MET A 1 -1.54 1.62 -17.01
N LEU A 2 -2.46 1.23 -16.13
CA LEU A 2 -3.12 2.15 -15.19
C LEU A 2 -2.20 2.39 -13.99
N THR A 3 -2.12 3.65 -13.54
CA THR A 3 -1.43 4.04 -12.31
C THR A 3 -2.43 4.73 -11.39
N VAL A 4 -2.53 4.26 -10.16
CA VAL A 4 -3.32 4.88 -9.10
C VAL A 4 -2.37 5.40 -8.03
N LYS A 5 -2.58 6.65 -7.58
CA LYS A 5 -1.80 7.26 -6.51
C LYS A 5 -2.75 7.70 -5.40
N VAL A 6 -2.56 7.12 -4.21
CA VAL A 6 -3.29 7.51 -2.99
C VAL A 6 -2.31 8.27 -2.10
N ARG A 7 -2.71 9.46 -1.64
CA ARG A 7 -1.90 10.30 -0.76
C ARG A 7 -2.74 10.80 0.40
N ASP A 8 -2.18 10.69 1.60
CA ASP A 8 -2.70 11.30 2.81
C ASP A 8 -1.69 12.30 3.40
N ARG A 9 -2.11 12.98 4.47
CA ARG A 9 -1.29 13.91 5.27
C ARG A 9 -1.27 13.48 6.75
N GLY A 10 -1.41 12.19 7.02
CA GLY A 10 -1.43 11.64 8.38
C GLY A 10 -0.05 11.60 9.04
N CYS A 11 0.06 10.85 10.13
CA CYS A 11 1.30 10.73 10.91
C CYS A 11 2.46 10.06 10.17
N GLY A 12 2.20 9.38 9.05
CA GLY A 12 3.20 8.64 8.28
C GLY A 12 3.65 7.35 8.96
N ILE A 13 4.63 6.69 8.33
CA ILE A 13 5.14 5.37 8.71
C ILE A 13 6.66 5.50 8.92
N ALA A 14 7.14 5.09 10.09
CA ALA A 14 8.56 5.17 10.46
C ALA A 14 9.42 4.13 9.73
N ASP A 15 8.93 2.88 9.68
CA ASP A 15 9.57 1.79 8.95
C ASP A 15 8.59 1.22 7.93
N VAL A 16 8.76 1.64 6.68
CA VAL A 16 7.90 1.22 5.57
C VAL A 16 8.11 -0.25 5.22
N GLN A 17 9.34 -0.77 5.35
CA GLN A 17 9.62 -2.18 5.04
C GLN A 17 8.86 -3.08 6.01
N LYS A 18 8.98 -2.81 7.31
CA LYS A 18 8.25 -3.53 8.35
C LYS A 18 6.73 -3.39 8.21
N ALA A 19 6.25 -2.17 7.87
CA ALA A 19 4.81 -1.96 7.66
C ALA A 19 4.23 -2.79 6.52
N MET A 20 5.06 -3.18 5.54
CA MET A 20 4.66 -3.99 4.39
C MET A 20 4.77 -5.50 4.67
N GLU A 21 5.27 -5.92 5.84
CA GLU A 21 5.26 -7.33 6.25
C GLU A 21 3.83 -7.80 6.51
N PRO A 22 3.43 -8.99 6.02
CA PRO A 22 2.13 -9.57 6.32
C PRO A 22 1.93 -9.71 7.84
N LEU A 23 0.70 -9.48 8.30
CA LEU A 23 0.27 -9.59 9.70
C LEU A 23 0.85 -8.53 10.65
N PHE A 24 1.75 -7.66 10.19
CA PHE A 24 2.22 -6.53 10.99
C PHE A 24 1.16 -5.42 11.04
N THR A 25 0.90 -4.91 12.25
CA THR A 25 -0.07 -3.85 12.48
C THR A 25 0.29 -3.02 13.71
N THR A 26 -0.01 -1.72 13.66
CA THR A 26 0.01 -0.83 14.84
C THR A 26 -1.40 -0.47 15.30
N GLY A 27 -2.43 -1.02 14.65
CA GLY A 27 -3.85 -0.71 14.92
C GLY A 27 -4.53 -1.63 15.94
N GLY A 28 -3.77 -2.43 16.69
CA GLY A 28 -4.30 -3.38 17.67
C GLY A 28 -4.84 -4.68 17.08
N SER A 29 -5.45 -5.51 17.93
CA SER A 29 -5.91 -6.88 17.63
C SER A 29 -7.08 -6.95 16.62
N GLU A 30 -7.79 -5.86 16.40
CA GLU A 30 -8.90 -5.80 15.44
C GLU A 30 -8.42 -5.69 13.98
N ARG A 31 -7.14 -5.40 13.75
CA ARG A 31 -6.56 -5.19 12.42
C ARG A 31 -5.65 -6.35 12.05
N ALA A 32 -5.99 -7.06 10.97
CA ALA A 32 -5.23 -8.23 10.53
C ALA A 32 -3.83 -7.93 9.96
N GLY A 33 -3.50 -6.68 9.62
CA GLY A 33 -2.18 -6.36 9.04
C GLY A 33 -1.95 -6.91 7.63
N LEU A 34 -3.00 -7.11 6.83
CA LEU A 34 -2.92 -7.74 5.49
C LEU A 34 -3.04 -6.75 4.32
N GLY A 35 -3.23 -5.45 4.57
CA GLY A 35 -3.55 -4.48 3.53
C GLY A 35 -2.51 -4.40 2.41
N PHE A 36 -1.23 -4.24 2.74
CA PHE A 36 -0.17 -4.17 1.73
C PHE A 36 0.07 -5.50 1.01
N ALA A 37 -0.07 -6.62 1.71
CA ALA A 37 0.05 -7.94 1.10
C ALA A 37 -1.00 -8.13 -0.02
N VAL A 38 -2.26 -7.79 0.26
CA VAL A 38 -3.33 -7.83 -0.75
C VAL A 38 -3.05 -6.86 -1.91
N MET A 39 -2.52 -5.66 -1.64
CA MET A 39 -2.14 -4.73 -2.71
C MET A 39 -1.03 -5.31 -3.60
N GLN A 40 -0.01 -5.95 -3.01
CA GLN A 40 1.08 -6.58 -3.76
C GLN A 40 0.61 -7.78 -4.59
N GLU A 41 -0.34 -8.55 -4.07
CA GLU A 41 -0.93 -9.69 -4.80
C GLU A 41 -1.74 -9.21 -6.02
N LEU A 42 -2.52 -8.14 -5.86
CA LEU A 42 -3.44 -7.67 -6.90
C LEU A 42 -2.79 -6.75 -7.96
N MET A 43 -1.69 -6.09 -7.62
CA MET A 43 -1.05 -5.08 -8.47
C MET A 43 0.24 -5.61 -9.09
N ASP A 44 0.64 -5.05 -10.23
CA ASP A 44 1.92 -5.42 -10.85
C ASP A 44 3.11 -4.69 -10.18
N GLU A 45 2.87 -3.49 -9.67
CA GLU A 45 3.86 -2.71 -8.92
C GLU A 45 3.17 -1.97 -7.77
N VAL A 46 3.74 -2.07 -6.58
CA VAL A 46 3.35 -1.29 -5.40
C VAL A 46 4.58 -0.55 -4.89
N ARG A 47 4.48 0.77 -4.78
CA ARG A 47 5.52 1.61 -4.17
C ARG A 47 4.91 2.48 -3.09
N VAL A 48 5.41 2.29 -1.86
CA VAL A 48 5.01 3.08 -0.70
C VAL A 48 6.15 4.04 -0.35
N THR A 49 5.82 5.31 -0.20
CA THR A 49 6.72 6.33 0.31
C THR A 49 6.04 7.05 1.44
N SER A 50 6.65 7.06 2.62
CA SER A 50 6.09 7.70 3.80
C SER A 50 7.19 8.40 4.58
N ARG A 51 6.80 9.43 5.34
CA ARG A 51 7.68 10.11 6.29
C ARG A 51 6.88 10.39 7.55
N VAL A 52 7.47 10.14 8.71
CA VAL A 52 6.88 10.52 10.01
C VAL A 52 6.57 12.02 10.02
N GLY A 53 5.32 12.38 10.31
CA GLY A 53 4.79 13.75 10.27
C GLY A 53 4.53 14.32 8.87
N GLY A 54 4.86 13.58 7.80
CA GLY A 54 4.74 14.02 6.41
C GLY A 54 3.64 13.31 5.60
N GLY A 55 2.94 12.36 6.21
CA GLY A 55 1.93 11.52 5.55
C GLY A 55 2.52 10.39 4.71
N THR A 56 1.62 9.65 4.04
CA THR A 56 1.98 8.52 3.19
C THR A 56 1.50 8.74 1.74
N THR A 57 2.24 8.16 0.81
CA THR A 57 1.85 8.03 -0.59
C THR A 57 2.04 6.58 -1.02
N VAL A 58 0.96 5.99 -1.54
CA VAL A 58 0.97 4.65 -2.14
C VAL A 58 0.73 4.80 -3.65
N ARG A 59 1.65 4.28 -4.44
CA ARG A 59 1.54 4.20 -5.90
C ARG A 59 1.32 2.75 -6.31
N LEU A 60 0.24 2.50 -7.03
CA LEU A 60 -0.18 1.19 -7.52
C LEU A 60 -0.17 1.22 -9.04
N ARG A 61 0.40 0.21 -9.69
CA ARG A 61 0.34 0.06 -11.15
C ARG A 61 -0.18 -1.31 -11.53
N ARG A 62 -1.05 -1.32 -12.55
CA ARG A 62 -1.63 -2.53 -13.11
C ARG A 62 -1.76 -2.39 -14.62
N ARG A 63 -1.32 -3.40 -15.36
CA ARG A 63 -1.65 -3.59 -16.77
C ARG A 63 -3.08 -4.12 -16.82
N LEU A 64 -3.99 -3.30 -17.34
CA LEU A 64 -5.35 -3.75 -17.60
C LEU A 64 -5.32 -4.59 -18.87
N SER A 65 -5.62 -5.88 -18.77
CA SER A 65 -5.94 -6.69 -19.94
C SER A 65 -7.35 -6.34 -20.39
N GLN A 66 -7.54 -6.05 -21.68
CA GLN A 66 -8.89 -6.08 -22.23
C GLN A 66 -9.35 -7.53 -22.20
N LYS A 67 -10.36 -7.85 -21.37
CA LYS A 67 -11.17 -9.03 -21.64
C LYS A 67 -12.00 -8.67 -22.86
N THR A 68 -11.59 -9.16 -24.03
CA THR A 68 -12.44 -9.19 -25.23
C THR A 68 -13.73 -9.89 -24.80
N ARG A 69 -14.84 -9.14 -24.85
CA ARG A 69 -16.18 -9.72 -24.65
C ARG A 69 -16.56 -10.55 -25.86
#